data_AF-A0A7U7GAT5-F1
#
_entry.id   AF-A0A7U7GAT5-F1
#
_cell.length_a   1.000
_cell.length_b   1.000
_cell.length_c   1.000
_cell.angle_alpha   90.00
_cell.angle_beta   90.00
_cell.angle_gamma   90.00
#
_symmetry.space_group_name_H-M   'P 1'
#
loop_
_entity.id
_entity.type
_entity.pdbx_description
1 polymer ?
#
loop_
_entity_poly.entity_id
_entity_poly.type
_entity_poly.pdbx_seq_one_letter_code
_entity_poly.pdbx_strand_id
1 'polypeptide(L)'
;MHEPGNELHIVSEVSIPGGSVDYFLVSAKDGKIKDFVGIELQTLDTTGTVWPERQRLLKKLNVPRGDDGEDSDKSFGMNWKMTAKTILVQMHHKIHTFEYVNKKLVLVVQDKLLNYMSREFKFDHLHNPASIGNSMHLHAYRMNVQADRSYKLTMQSRLSTDADGIGLCLGLQAEARIELEQIIQALQAKISASTLFIPV
;
A
#
# COMPACT_ATOMS: atom_id res chain seq x y z
N MET A 1 -9.88 25.66 -10.08
CA MET A 1 -10.81 24.58 -9.69
C MET A 1 -11.41 24.00 -10.97
N HIS A 2 -11.75 22.70 -10.98
CA HIS A 2 -12.46 22.12 -12.13
C HIS A 2 -13.89 22.70 -12.26
N GLU A 3 -14.29 22.97 -13.50
CA GLU A 3 -15.63 23.43 -13.87
C GLU A 3 -16.08 22.71 -15.15
N PRO A 4 -17.40 22.55 -15.38
CA PRO A 4 -17.91 22.06 -16.65
C PRO A 4 -17.32 22.83 -17.84
N GLY A 5 -16.85 22.11 -18.85
CA GLY A 5 -16.13 22.68 -20.00
C GLY A 5 -14.61 22.59 -19.91
N ASN A 6 -14.05 22.18 -18.77
CA ASN A 6 -12.64 21.78 -18.70
C ASN A 6 -12.45 20.37 -19.27
N GLU A 7 -11.32 20.14 -19.92
CA GLU A 7 -10.83 18.84 -20.35
C GLU A 7 -10.14 18.11 -19.19
N LEU A 8 -10.21 16.78 -19.21
CA LEU A 8 -9.52 15.91 -18.24
C LEU A 8 -8.38 15.18 -18.93
N HIS A 9 -7.19 15.25 -18.32
CA HIS A 9 -5.99 14.55 -18.79
C HIS A 9 -5.46 13.64 -17.69
N ILE A 10 -4.90 12.50 -18.08
CA ILE A 10 -4.12 11.63 -17.21
C ILE A 10 -2.66 11.79 -17.61
N VAL A 11 -1.83 12.24 -16.67
CA VAL A 11 -0.39 12.44 -16.89
C VAL A 11 0.37 11.51 -15.95
N SER A 12 1.21 10.63 -16.49
CA SER A 12 1.96 9.65 -15.71
C SER A 12 3.34 10.17 -15.27
N GLU A 13 3.83 9.65 -14.16
CA GLU A 13 5.23 9.73 -13.71
C GLU A 13 5.81 11.16 -13.66
N VAL A 14 5.19 12.02 -12.86
CA VAL A 14 5.63 13.42 -12.72
C VAL A 14 6.43 13.59 -11.44
N SER A 15 7.66 14.12 -11.56
CA SER A 15 8.50 14.47 -10.41
C SER A 15 7.98 15.70 -9.67
N ILE A 16 7.99 15.63 -8.35
CA ILE A 16 7.62 16.70 -7.42
C ILE A 16 8.71 16.82 -6.32
N PRO A 17 8.74 17.92 -5.55
CA PRO A 17 9.52 17.94 -4.31
C PRO A 17 9.10 16.75 -3.43
N GLY A 18 10.06 15.91 -3.04
CA GLY A 18 9.78 14.73 -2.20
C GLY A 18 9.51 13.41 -2.96
N GLY A 19 9.58 13.39 -4.31
CA GLY A 19 9.54 12.13 -5.07
C GLY A 19 8.88 12.26 -6.45
N SER A 20 8.30 11.17 -6.95
CA SER A 20 7.46 11.16 -8.15
C SER A 20 6.04 10.74 -7.78
N VAL A 21 5.05 11.22 -8.51
CA VAL A 21 3.65 10.75 -8.41
C VAL A 21 3.32 9.93 -9.64
N ASP A 22 2.71 8.76 -9.44
CA ASP A 22 2.42 7.81 -10.53
C ASP A 22 1.52 8.42 -11.59
N TYR A 23 0.44 9.09 -11.16
CA TYR A 23 -0.49 9.75 -12.07
C TYR A 23 -1.03 11.07 -11.50
N PHE A 24 -1.25 12.03 -12.39
CA PHE A 24 -2.08 13.19 -12.14
C PHE A 24 -3.35 13.12 -13.00
N LEU A 25 -4.51 13.27 -12.36
CA LEU A 25 -5.73 13.64 -13.06
C LEU A 25 -5.79 15.17 -13.12
N VAL A 26 -5.61 15.72 -14.31
CA VAL A 26 -5.48 17.16 -14.56
C VAL A 26 -6.75 17.69 -15.22
N SER A 27 -7.25 18.78 -14.70
CA SER A 27 -8.33 19.57 -15.29
C SER A 27 -7.72 20.77 -16.01
N ALA A 28 -7.92 20.87 -17.32
CA ALA A 28 -7.33 21.91 -18.16
C ALA A 28 -8.37 22.66 -18.98
N LYS A 29 -8.07 23.89 -19.36
CA LYS A 29 -8.89 24.71 -20.28
C LYS A 29 -7.96 25.57 -21.12
N ASP A 30 -8.13 25.49 -22.44
CA ASP A 30 -7.29 26.18 -23.43
C ASP A 30 -5.79 25.90 -23.23
N GLY A 31 -5.44 24.63 -22.98
CA GLY A 31 -4.05 24.20 -22.74
C GLY A 31 -3.44 24.63 -21.40
N LYS A 32 -4.22 25.26 -20.49
CA LYS A 32 -3.75 25.70 -19.17
C LYS A 32 -4.36 24.86 -18.05
N ILE A 33 -3.52 24.42 -17.12
CA ILE A 33 -3.93 23.66 -15.93
C ILE A 33 -4.79 24.54 -15.00
N LYS A 34 -5.95 24.02 -14.60
CA LYS A 34 -6.92 24.69 -13.70
C LYS A 34 -7.07 23.98 -12.36
N ASP A 35 -6.87 22.67 -12.35
CA ASP A 35 -6.90 21.85 -11.15
C ASP A 35 -6.21 20.51 -11.38
N PHE A 36 -5.85 19.82 -10.31
CA PHE A 36 -5.34 18.45 -10.40
C PHE A 36 -5.50 17.67 -9.10
N VAL A 37 -5.43 16.35 -9.23
CA VAL A 37 -5.34 15.40 -8.12
C VAL A 37 -4.18 14.46 -8.40
N GLY A 38 -3.33 14.24 -7.40
CA GLY A 38 -2.27 13.23 -7.45
C GLY A 38 -2.84 11.85 -7.12
N ILE A 39 -2.38 10.82 -7.82
CA ILE A 39 -2.84 9.44 -7.68
C ILE A 39 -1.62 8.54 -7.57
N GLU A 40 -1.60 7.71 -6.54
CA GLU A 40 -0.56 6.73 -6.24
C GLU A 40 -1.18 5.34 -6.30
N LEU A 41 -0.53 4.38 -6.96
CA LEU A 41 -1.00 3.01 -7.04
C LEU A 41 -0.09 2.11 -6.20
N GLN A 42 -0.66 1.37 -5.26
CA GLN A 42 0.10 0.39 -4.48
C GLN A 42 -0.48 -1.02 -4.63
N THR A 43 0.37 -1.93 -5.10
CA THR A 43 0.13 -3.39 -5.08
C THR A 43 1.00 -4.08 -4.03
N LEU A 44 0.85 -5.40 -3.89
CA LEU A 44 1.64 -6.20 -2.95
C LEU A 44 2.81 -6.86 -3.66
N ASP A 45 3.98 -6.78 -3.02
CA ASP A 45 5.15 -7.59 -3.38
C ASP A 45 5.14 -8.92 -2.61
N THR A 46 5.93 -9.88 -3.11
CA THR A 46 6.06 -11.21 -2.52
C THR A 46 7.39 -11.38 -1.82
N THR A 47 7.42 -12.12 -0.72
CA THR A 47 8.65 -12.69 -0.16
C THR A 47 8.93 -14.05 -0.80
N GLY A 48 10.20 -14.47 -0.89
CA GLY A 48 10.56 -15.75 -1.50
C GLY A 48 10.45 -15.72 -3.03
N THR A 49 9.99 -16.80 -3.64
CA THR A 49 9.89 -16.91 -5.11
C THR A 49 8.65 -17.67 -5.57
N VAL A 50 7.93 -17.09 -6.53
CA VAL A 50 6.79 -17.73 -7.22
C VAL A 50 7.23 -18.71 -8.32
N TRP A 51 8.54 -18.77 -8.62
CA TRP A 51 9.07 -19.53 -9.75
C TRP A 51 8.70 -21.03 -9.71
N PRO A 52 8.82 -21.74 -8.57
CA PRO A 52 8.47 -23.15 -8.53
C PRO A 52 6.98 -23.42 -8.81
N GLU A 53 6.07 -22.58 -8.29
CA GLU A 53 4.63 -22.72 -8.60
C GLU A 53 4.32 -22.44 -10.07
N ARG A 54 5.01 -21.45 -10.67
CA ARG A 54 4.91 -21.21 -12.11
C ARG A 54 5.34 -22.45 -12.89
N GLN A 55 6.47 -23.07 -12.56
CA GLN A 55 6.95 -24.28 -13.24
C GLN A 55 6.01 -25.47 -13.06
N ARG A 56 5.48 -25.67 -11.85
CA ARG A 56 4.46 -26.69 -11.57
C ARG A 56 3.19 -26.48 -12.40
N LEU A 57 2.74 -25.23 -12.56
CA LEU A 57 1.60 -24.91 -13.43
C LEU A 57 1.90 -25.22 -14.90
N LEU A 58 3.07 -24.82 -15.42
CA LEU A 58 3.46 -25.11 -16.81
C LEU A 58 3.55 -26.62 -17.07
N LYS A 59 4.11 -27.39 -16.13
CA LYS A 59 4.14 -28.85 -16.17
C LYS A 59 2.73 -29.44 -16.27
N LYS A 60 1.81 -28.97 -15.43
CA LYS A 60 0.40 -29.39 -15.44
C LYS A 60 -0.31 -29.05 -16.76
N LEU A 61 0.07 -27.94 -17.40
CA LEU A 61 -0.51 -27.49 -18.67
C LEU A 61 0.23 -28.04 -19.91
N ASN A 62 1.21 -28.93 -19.73
CA ASN A 62 2.08 -29.46 -20.79
C ASN A 62 2.77 -28.36 -21.62
N VAL A 63 3.09 -27.22 -20.99
CA VAL A 63 3.89 -26.15 -21.60
C VAL A 63 5.37 -26.47 -21.40
N PRO A 64 6.22 -26.38 -22.44
CA PRO A 64 7.66 -26.56 -22.30
C PRO A 64 8.28 -25.63 -21.26
N ARG A 65 9.22 -26.17 -20.49
CA ARG A 65 9.92 -25.46 -19.40
C ARG A 65 11.41 -25.38 -19.74
N GLY A 66 12.07 -24.33 -19.26
CA GLY A 66 13.49 -24.08 -19.51
C GLY A 66 14.44 -24.60 -18.43
N ASP A 67 13.88 -25.08 -17.31
CA ASP A 67 14.61 -25.62 -16.15
C ASP A 67 13.72 -26.62 -15.37
N ASP A 68 14.29 -27.27 -14.35
CA ASP A 68 13.62 -28.22 -13.46
C ASP A 68 13.07 -27.53 -12.19
N GLY A 69 12.66 -26.26 -12.30
CA GLY A 69 12.24 -25.47 -11.15
C GLY A 69 10.99 -26.01 -10.43
N GLU A 70 10.23 -26.92 -11.03
CA GLU A 70 9.08 -27.58 -10.39
C GLU A 70 9.44 -28.42 -9.17
N ASP A 71 10.67 -28.93 -9.10
CA ASP A 71 11.16 -29.83 -8.04
C ASP A 71 11.68 -29.05 -6.82
N SER A 72 11.67 -27.72 -6.89
CA SER A 72 12.07 -26.85 -5.79
C SER A 72 10.95 -26.68 -4.76
N ASP A 73 11.28 -26.88 -3.49
CA ASP A 73 10.40 -26.64 -2.33
C ASP A 73 10.35 -25.19 -1.86
N LYS A 74 11.08 -24.28 -2.53
CA LYS A 74 11.03 -22.85 -2.22
C LYS A 74 9.60 -22.32 -2.37
N SER A 75 9.14 -21.64 -1.34
CA SER A 75 7.81 -21.04 -1.29
C SER A 75 7.87 -19.51 -1.45
N PHE A 76 6.69 -18.91 -1.52
CA PHE A 76 6.52 -17.47 -1.45
C PHE A 76 5.41 -17.10 -0.48
N GLY A 77 5.48 -15.89 0.04
CA GLY A 77 4.45 -15.25 0.84
C GLY A 77 4.18 -13.84 0.33
N MET A 78 3.16 -13.18 0.86
CA MET A 78 2.94 -11.75 0.59
C MET A 78 3.72 -10.92 1.61
N ASN A 79 4.38 -9.85 1.16
CA ASN A 79 5.22 -9.00 2.00
C ASN A 79 4.43 -7.91 2.76
N TRP A 80 3.28 -8.28 3.33
CA TRP A 80 2.26 -7.36 3.87
C TRP A 80 2.83 -6.19 4.69
N LYS A 81 3.66 -6.51 5.69
CA LYS A 81 4.17 -5.53 6.66
C LYS A 81 5.10 -4.51 6.02
N MET A 82 6.00 -4.96 5.13
CA MET A 82 6.92 -4.05 4.46
C MET A 82 6.19 -3.22 3.41
N THR A 83 5.27 -3.81 2.64
CA THR A 83 4.45 -3.06 1.68
C THR A 83 3.70 -1.94 2.40
N ALA A 84 3.00 -2.26 3.51
CA ALA A 84 2.24 -1.30 4.30
C ALA A 84 3.11 -0.18 4.89
N LYS A 85 4.25 -0.51 5.49
CA LYS A 85 5.19 0.50 6.02
C LYS A 85 5.69 1.43 4.93
N THR A 86 6.15 0.86 3.81
CA THR A 86 6.71 1.64 2.71
C THR A 86 5.67 2.61 2.16
N ILE A 87 4.45 2.15 1.90
CA ILE A 87 3.43 3.03 1.33
C ILE A 87 2.98 4.11 2.33
N LEU A 88 2.82 3.77 3.62
CA LEU A 88 2.46 4.77 4.63
C LEU A 88 3.53 5.86 4.78
N VAL A 89 4.82 5.48 4.79
CA VAL A 89 5.93 6.44 4.84
C VAL A 89 5.97 7.31 3.57
N GLN A 90 5.76 6.71 2.39
CA GLN A 90 5.69 7.47 1.14
C GLN A 90 4.53 8.47 1.15
N MET A 91 3.34 8.05 1.60
CA MET A 91 2.19 8.94 1.70
C MET A 91 2.46 10.07 2.69
N HIS A 92 3.06 9.77 3.86
CA HIS A 92 3.43 10.78 4.85
C HIS A 92 4.37 11.85 4.28
N HIS A 93 5.36 11.46 3.47
CA HIS A 93 6.27 12.44 2.85
C HIS A 93 5.61 13.26 1.75
N LYS A 94 4.75 12.65 0.92
CA LYS A 94 4.13 13.34 -0.23
C LYS A 94 2.97 14.23 0.17
N ILE A 95 2.17 13.83 1.17
CA ILE A 95 0.93 14.53 1.50
C ILE A 95 1.16 15.98 1.94
N HIS A 96 2.25 16.27 2.65
CA HIS A 96 2.58 17.64 3.05
C HIS A 96 2.68 18.60 1.87
N THR A 97 3.27 18.17 0.74
CA THR A 97 3.35 18.98 -0.47
C THR A 97 1.96 19.28 -1.03
N PHE A 98 1.09 18.27 -1.10
CA PHE A 98 -0.28 18.41 -1.62
C PHE A 98 -1.13 19.30 -0.72
N GLU A 99 -1.03 19.13 0.59
CA GLU A 99 -1.76 19.93 1.56
C GLU A 99 -1.33 21.41 1.52
N TYR A 100 -0.02 21.67 1.42
CA TYR A 100 0.53 23.02 1.27
C TYR A 100 -0.02 23.75 0.04
N VAL A 101 -0.21 23.05 -1.08
CA VAL A 101 -0.79 23.64 -2.31
C VAL A 101 -2.31 23.52 -2.39
N ASN A 102 -2.97 23.07 -1.32
CA ASN A 102 -4.41 22.81 -1.25
C ASN A 102 -4.90 21.90 -2.39
N LYS A 103 -4.21 20.78 -2.57
CA LYS A 103 -4.51 19.72 -3.53
C LYS A 103 -4.66 18.38 -2.83
N LYS A 104 -5.26 17.44 -3.56
CA LYS A 104 -5.56 16.11 -3.05
C LYS A 104 -4.56 15.09 -3.56
N LEU A 105 -4.21 14.16 -2.67
CA LEU A 105 -3.47 12.95 -2.99
C LEU A 105 -4.38 11.74 -2.72
N VAL A 106 -4.47 10.85 -3.70
CA VAL A 106 -5.30 9.65 -3.63
C VAL A 106 -4.40 8.41 -3.71
N LEU A 107 -4.36 7.63 -2.64
CA LEU A 107 -3.77 6.29 -2.67
C LEU A 107 -4.82 5.28 -3.11
N VAL A 108 -4.53 4.57 -4.20
CA VAL A 108 -5.35 3.47 -4.70
C VAL A 108 -4.70 2.15 -4.34
N VAL A 109 -5.42 1.32 -3.59
CA VAL A 109 -4.95 0.01 -3.10
C VAL A 109 -5.98 -1.09 -3.30
N GLN A 110 -5.54 -2.34 -3.13
CA GLN A 110 -6.43 -3.49 -3.02
C GLN A 110 -7.15 -3.50 -1.67
N ASP A 111 -8.42 -3.93 -1.63
CA ASP A 111 -9.21 -4.03 -0.39
C ASP A 111 -8.55 -4.92 0.67
N LYS A 112 -7.87 -5.99 0.24
CA LYS A 112 -7.09 -6.87 1.13
C LYS A 112 -5.93 -6.14 1.82
N LEU A 113 -5.21 -5.27 1.10
CA LEU A 113 -4.11 -4.49 1.68
C LEU A 113 -4.65 -3.44 2.65
N LEU A 114 -5.72 -2.73 2.28
CA LEU A 114 -6.33 -1.75 3.20
C LEU A 114 -6.81 -2.42 4.49
N ASN A 115 -7.48 -3.57 4.39
CA ASN A 115 -7.92 -4.35 5.55
C ASN A 115 -6.74 -4.82 6.42
N TYR A 116 -5.61 -5.19 5.80
CA TYR A 116 -4.40 -5.51 6.56
C TYR A 116 -3.90 -4.27 7.31
N MET A 117 -3.76 -3.14 6.63
CA MET A 117 -3.29 -1.90 7.26
C MET A 117 -4.17 -1.46 8.43
N SER A 118 -5.50 -1.52 8.28
CA SER A 118 -6.43 -1.12 9.34
C SER A 118 -6.41 -2.00 10.60
N ARG A 119 -5.83 -3.19 10.55
CA ARG A 119 -5.69 -4.07 11.72
C ARG A 119 -4.33 -3.97 12.42
N GLU A 120 -3.31 -3.51 11.70
CA GLU A 120 -1.92 -3.52 12.17
C GLU A 120 -1.45 -2.11 12.58
N PHE A 121 -2.10 -1.10 12.01
CA PHE A 121 -1.79 0.31 12.16
C PHE A 121 -3.02 1.07 12.64
N LYS A 122 -2.81 2.27 13.19
CA LYS A 122 -3.90 3.10 13.70
C LYS A 122 -4.69 3.73 12.56
N PHE A 123 -5.85 3.17 12.22
CA PHE A 123 -6.74 3.69 11.17
C PHE A 123 -8.09 4.19 11.71
N ASP A 124 -8.33 4.06 13.02
CA ASP A 124 -9.63 4.31 13.64
C ASP A 124 -10.07 5.79 13.55
N HIS A 125 -9.12 6.71 13.38
CA HIS A 125 -9.37 8.14 13.24
C HIS A 125 -9.66 8.60 11.81
N LEU A 126 -9.54 7.73 10.80
CA LEU A 126 -9.82 8.09 9.40
C LEU A 126 -11.32 8.28 9.19
N HIS A 127 -11.69 9.32 8.45
CA HIS A 127 -13.09 9.53 8.09
C HIS A 127 -13.58 8.43 7.14
N ASN A 128 -14.68 7.79 7.54
CA ASN A 128 -15.44 6.83 6.76
C ASN A 128 -16.95 7.11 6.93
N PRO A 129 -17.65 7.68 5.92
CA PRO A 129 -17.17 7.90 4.55
C PRO A 129 -16.13 9.02 4.45
N ALA A 130 -15.32 8.97 3.39
CA ALA A 130 -14.31 9.99 3.10
C ALA A 130 -14.90 11.41 3.05
N SER A 131 -14.23 12.35 3.72
CA SER A 131 -14.52 13.78 3.72
C SER A 131 -13.84 14.49 2.56
N ILE A 132 -14.60 15.31 1.81
CA ILE A 132 -14.08 16.04 0.64
C ILE A 132 -13.05 17.10 1.03
N GLY A 133 -13.11 17.63 2.26
CA GLY A 133 -12.20 18.65 2.77
C GLY A 133 -10.79 18.13 3.07
N ASN A 134 -10.64 16.81 3.21
CA ASN A 134 -9.37 16.17 3.51
C ASN A 134 -8.45 16.15 2.27
N SER A 135 -7.16 16.35 2.49
CA SER A 135 -6.10 16.34 1.47
C SER A 135 -5.74 14.91 1.04
N MET A 136 -5.77 13.95 1.98
CA MET A 136 -5.42 12.56 1.72
C MET A 136 -6.66 11.68 1.59
N HIS A 137 -6.71 10.86 0.53
CA HIS A 137 -7.77 9.90 0.28
C HIS A 137 -7.20 8.51 0.04
N LEU A 138 -7.84 7.49 0.60
CA LEU A 138 -7.51 6.09 0.34
C LEU A 138 -8.71 5.44 -0.34
N HIS A 139 -8.50 4.93 -1.55
CA HIS A 139 -9.50 4.22 -2.33
C HIS A 139 -9.13 2.74 -2.41
N ALA A 140 -9.94 1.88 -1.78
CA ALA A 140 -9.77 0.44 -1.89
C ALA A 140 -10.64 -0.12 -3.00
N TYR A 141 -10.03 -0.95 -3.84
CA TYR A 141 -10.72 -1.68 -4.91
C TYR A 141 -10.69 -3.18 -4.66
N ARG A 142 -11.80 -3.84 -4.97
CA ARG A 142 -11.95 -5.29 -4.99
C ARG A 142 -12.01 -5.77 -6.42
N MET A 143 -11.38 -6.91 -6.70
CA MET A 143 -11.56 -7.65 -7.95
C MET A 143 -12.70 -8.65 -7.79
N ASN A 144 -13.80 -8.44 -8.52
CA ASN A 144 -14.96 -9.32 -8.52
C ASN A 144 -14.94 -10.21 -9.77
N VAL A 145 -15.25 -11.49 -9.59
CA VAL A 145 -15.54 -12.41 -10.70
C VAL A 145 -16.97 -12.17 -11.16
N GLN A 146 -17.14 -11.90 -12.45
CA GLN A 146 -18.45 -11.70 -13.07
C GLN A 146 -19.08 -13.05 -13.45
N ALA A 147 -20.36 -13.05 -13.82
CA ALA A 147 -21.08 -14.26 -14.21
C ALA A 147 -20.45 -14.97 -15.43
N ASP A 148 -19.83 -14.21 -16.34
CA ASP A 148 -19.10 -14.71 -17.51
C ASP A 148 -17.65 -15.13 -17.20
N ARG A 149 -17.27 -15.17 -15.91
CA ARG A 149 -15.90 -15.43 -15.41
C ARG A 149 -14.87 -14.36 -15.76
N SER A 150 -15.28 -13.21 -16.30
CA SER A 150 -14.39 -12.06 -16.41
C SER A 150 -14.13 -11.42 -15.04
N TYR A 151 -13.08 -10.60 -14.95
CA TYR A 151 -12.74 -9.88 -13.73
C TYR A 151 -13.10 -8.41 -13.88
N LYS A 152 -13.68 -7.83 -12.83
CA LYS A 152 -14.01 -6.40 -12.76
C LYS A 152 -13.52 -5.79 -11.45
N LEU A 153 -12.83 -4.65 -11.54
CA LEU A 153 -12.50 -3.85 -10.38
C LEU A 153 -13.73 -3.02 -9.95
N THR A 154 -14.05 -3.06 -8.66
CA THR A 154 -15.10 -2.24 -8.06
C THR A 154 -14.56 -1.54 -6.83
N MET A 155 -14.86 -0.25 -6.69
CA MET A 155 -14.51 0.51 -5.49
C MET A 155 -15.28 -0.05 -4.30
N GLN A 156 -14.56 -0.50 -3.28
CA GLN A 156 -15.11 -1.15 -2.09
C GLN A 156 -15.27 -0.17 -0.94
N SER A 157 -14.30 0.72 -0.73
CA SER A 157 -14.37 1.73 0.34
C SER A 157 -13.53 2.95 0.00
N ARG A 158 -13.87 4.06 0.66
CA ARG A 158 -13.10 5.31 0.63
C ARG A 158 -12.90 5.81 2.04
N LEU A 159 -11.65 6.03 2.41
CA LEU A 159 -11.25 6.68 3.65
C LEU A 159 -10.56 8.00 3.31
N SER A 160 -10.49 8.91 4.28
CA SER A 160 -9.73 10.15 4.09
C SER A 160 -9.19 10.69 5.40
N THR A 161 -8.12 11.46 5.32
CA THR A 161 -7.49 12.17 6.43
C THR A 161 -6.59 13.29 5.89
N ASP A 162 -5.78 13.89 6.74
CA ASP A 162 -4.79 14.92 6.41
C ASP A 162 -3.37 14.39 6.65
N ALA A 163 -2.38 15.28 6.54
CA ALA A 163 -0.99 14.92 6.79
C ALA A 163 -0.76 14.37 8.22
N ASP A 164 -1.35 15.00 9.23
CA ASP A 164 -1.22 14.58 10.63
C ASP A 164 -1.84 13.20 10.86
N GLY A 165 -3.01 12.95 10.27
CA GLY A 165 -3.66 11.66 10.39
C GLY A 165 -2.90 10.52 9.68
N ILE A 166 -2.23 10.77 8.55
CA ILE A 166 -1.29 9.78 7.99
C ILE A 166 -0.10 9.57 8.94
N GLY A 167 0.40 10.61 9.59
CA GLY A 167 1.43 10.50 10.62
C GLY A 167 1.00 9.58 11.77
N LEU A 168 -0.25 9.70 12.23
CA LEU A 168 -0.82 8.81 13.25
C LEU A 168 -0.90 7.34 12.79
N CYS A 169 -1.17 7.09 11.50
CA CYS A 169 -1.18 5.74 10.93
C CYS A 169 0.17 5.03 11.01
N LEU A 170 1.30 5.75 11.11
CA LEU A 170 2.61 5.11 11.26
C LEU A 170 2.80 4.48 12.65
N GLY A 171 1.96 4.84 13.62
CA GLY A 171 1.92 4.20 14.93
C GLY A 171 1.36 2.78 14.86
N LEU A 172 1.95 1.87 15.65
CA LEU A 172 1.45 0.50 15.79
C LEU A 172 0.24 0.46 16.75
N GLN A 173 -0.71 -0.44 16.47
CA GLN A 173 -1.76 -0.82 17.42
C GLN A 173 -1.19 -1.88 18.39
N ALA A 174 -0.47 -1.46 19.42
CA ALA A 174 0.03 -2.36 20.46
C ALA A 174 -0.10 -1.75 21.87
N GLU A 175 -0.58 -2.55 22.83
CA GLU A 175 -0.53 -2.22 24.25
C GLU A 175 0.87 -2.55 24.80
N ALA A 176 1.66 -1.51 25.09
CA ALA A 176 3.06 -1.64 25.54
C ALA A 176 3.27 -2.53 26.78
N ARG A 177 2.24 -2.76 27.60
CA ARG A 177 2.33 -3.64 28.78
C ARG A 177 2.35 -5.13 28.44
N ILE A 178 1.60 -5.56 27.42
CA ILE A 178 1.56 -6.98 27.01
C ILE A 178 2.86 -7.37 26.30
N GLU A 179 3.50 -6.42 25.61
CA GLU A 179 4.74 -6.68 24.86
C GLU A 179 5.94 -7.00 25.76
N LEU A 180 6.09 -6.35 26.93
CA LEU A 180 7.25 -6.57 27.78
C LEU A 180 7.33 -8.01 28.32
N GLU A 181 6.22 -8.57 28.79
CA GLU A 181 6.19 -9.95 29.31
C GLU A 181 6.48 -10.97 28.21
N GLN A 182 5.92 -10.76 27.02
CA GLN A 182 6.19 -11.61 25.86
C GLN A 182 7.64 -11.51 25.39
N ILE A 183 8.22 -10.30 25.39
CA ILE A 183 9.63 -10.07 25.09
C ILE A 183 10.50 -10.80 26.12
N ILE A 184 10.21 -10.66 27.41
CA ILE A 184 10.96 -11.35 28.47
C ILE A 184 10.90 -12.86 28.28
N GLN A 185 9.72 -13.43 28.03
CA GLN A 185 9.57 -14.87 27.80
C GLN A 185 10.35 -15.34 26.57
N ALA A 186 10.25 -14.60 25.45
CA ALA A 186 10.96 -14.93 24.21
C ALA A 186 12.49 -14.81 24.37
N LEU A 187 12.97 -13.83 25.14
CA LEU A 187 14.39 -13.67 25.46
C LEU A 187 14.87 -14.78 26.39
N GLN A 188 14.13 -15.09 27.45
CA GLN A 188 14.45 -16.17 28.39
C GLN A 188 14.54 -17.53 27.69
N ALA A 189 13.67 -17.79 26.72
CA ALA A 189 13.72 -19.01 25.90
C ALA A 189 14.99 -19.10 25.01
N LYS A 190 15.70 -17.99 24.80
CA LYS A 190 16.90 -17.91 23.94
C LYS A 190 18.22 -17.75 24.72
N ILE A 191 18.17 -17.44 26.01
CA ILE A 191 19.37 -17.27 26.84
C ILE A 191 20.00 -18.64 27.15
N SER A 192 21.31 -18.73 27.00
CA SER A 192 22.11 -19.90 27.39
C SER A 192 23.55 -19.48 27.73
N ALA A 193 24.37 -20.41 28.18
CA ALA A 193 25.79 -20.14 28.45
C ALA A 193 26.53 -19.57 27.21
N SER A 194 26.14 -19.96 25.98
CA SER A 194 26.77 -19.48 24.75
C SER A 194 26.32 -18.07 24.34
N THR A 195 25.26 -17.53 24.94
CA THR A 195 24.82 -16.14 24.70
C THR A 195 25.35 -15.17 25.74
N LEU A 196 26.16 -15.64 26.70
CA LEU A 196 26.76 -14.80 27.74
C LEU A 196 27.88 -13.95 27.14
N PHE A 197 27.65 -12.65 27.03
CA PHE A 197 28.68 -11.70 26.62
C PHE A 197 29.67 -11.47 27.77
N ILE A 198 30.96 -11.72 27.51
CA ILE A 198 32.06 -11.43 28.44
C ILE A 198 32.80 -10.22 27.86
N PRO A 199 32.65 -9.01 28.44
CA PRO A 199 33.41 -7.84 27.99
C PRO A 199 34.90 -8.06 28.22
N VAL A 200 35.72 -7.61 27.27
CA VAL A 200 37.20 -7.56 27.39
C VAL A 200 37.63 -6.24 28.01
#